data_AF-A0A969EYY7-F1
#
_entry.id   AF-A0A969EYY7-F1
#
_cell.length_a   1.000
_cell.length_b   1.000
_cell.length_c   1.000
_cell.angle_alpha   90.00
_cell.angle_beta   90.00
_cell.angle_gamma   90.00
#
_symmetry.space_group_name_H-M   'P 1'
#
loop_
_entity.id
_entity.type
_entity.pdbx_description
1 polymer ?
#
loop_
_entity_poly.entity_id
_entity_poly.type
_entity_poly.pdbx_seq_one_letter_code
_entity_poly.pdbx_strand_id
1 'polypeptide(L)'
;SADIGAATQYGVYAALDDTAVPATMRARTYLDVNCAQCHQPNGGTGVAMDLRFDIAANAMGAIGATPQRGDLGIGGARIIDAGSKETSVLWQRMRALDSNRMPPIASHRIDDEGVTVVGDWIDSL
;
A
#
# COMPACT_ATOMS: atom_id res chain seq x y z
N SER A 1 15.86 -15.81 -28.24
CA SER A 1 15.01 -14.98 -27.38
C SER A 1 13.57 -15.35 -27.67
N ALA A 2 12.79 -15.76 -26.68
CA ALA A 2 11.36 -15.96 -26.88
C ALA A 2 10.69 -14.58 -26.89
N ASP A 3 9.98 -14.27 -27.97
CA ASP A 3 9.12 -13.10 -28.06
C ASP A 3 7.97 -13.28 -27.07
N ILE A 4 7.93 -12.43 -26.04
CA ILE A 4 6.86 -12.46 -25.03
C ILE A 4 5.60 -11.76 -25.54
N GLY A 5 5.62 -11.18 -26.75
CA GLY A 5 4.53 -10.50 -27.44
C GLY A 5 4.45 -9.00 -27.12
N ALA A 6 3.44 -8.33 -27.68
CA ALA A 6 3.31 -6.86 -27.62
C ALA A 6 3.04 -6.35 -26.19
N ALA A 7 3.72 -5.27 -25.78
CA ALA A 7 3.55 -4.66 -24.45
C ALA A 7 2.09 -4.30 -24.11
N THR A 8 1.25 -4.08 -25.12
CA THR A 8 -0.17 -3.77 -25.01
C THR A 8 -1.05 -4.93 -24.54
N GLN A 9 -0.52 -6.16 -24.49
CA GLN A 9 -1.25 -7.34 -24.02
C GLN A 9 -1.10 -7.58 -22.51
N TYR A 10 -0.19 -6.85 -21.86
CA TYR A 10 -0.01 -6.90 -20.42
C TYR A 10 -0.83 -5.79 -19.78
N GLY A 11 -1.52 -6.11 -18.68
CA GLY A 11 -2.24 -5.10 -17.90
C GLY A 11 -1.25 -3.99 -17.50
N VAL A 12 -1.46 -2.79 -18.03
CA VAL A 12 -0.63 -1.64 -17.70
C VAL A 12 -1.06 -1.18 -16.31
N TYR A 13 -0.13 -1.28 -15.35
CA TYR A 13 -0.28 -0.61 -14.06
C TYR A 13 -0.43 0.90 -14.32
N ALA A 14 -1.53 1.48 -13.83
CA ALA A 14 -1.82 2.89 -14.05
C ALA A 14 -0.71 3.78 -13.46
N ALA A 15 -0.35 4.84 -14.17
CA ALA A 15 0.54 5.85 -13.61
C ALA A 15 -0.12 6.49 -12.38
N LEU A 16 0.68 6.86 -11.38
CA LEU A 16 0.18 7.39 -10.11
C LEU A 16 -0.50 8.74 -10.28
N ASP A 17 -0.11 9.52 -11.28
CA ASP A 17 -0.67 10.82 -11.62
C ASP A 17 -1.80 10.76 -12.67
N ASP A 18 -2.13 9.58 -13.19
CA ASP A 18 -3.21 9.40 -14.15
C ASP A 18 -4.59 9.55 -13.49
N THR A 19 -5.06 10.79 -13.43
CA THR A 19 -6.37 11.13 -12.86
C THR A 19 -7.57 10.56 -13.63
N ALA A 20 -7.37 10.04 -14.85
CA ALA A 20 -8.42 9.32 -15.58
C ALA A 20 -8.66 7.92 -14.96
N VAL A 21 -7.71 7.39 -14.20
CA VAL A 21 -7.83 6.14 -13.47
C VAL A 21 -8.30 6.40 -12.03
N PRO A 22 -9.31 5.65 -11.53
CA PRO A 22 -9.80 5.79 -10.16
C PRO A 22 -8.68 5.68 -9.12
N ALA A 23 -8.72 6.53 -8.09
CA ALA A 23 -7.71 6.57 -7.01
C ALA A 23 -7.50 5.18 -6.37
N THR A 24 -8.58 4.43 -6.15
CA THR A 24 -8.51 3.04 -5.66
C THR A 24 -7.65 2.15 -6.55
N MET A 25 -7.78 2.24 -7.88
CA MET A 25 -7.00 1.38 -8.77
C MET A 25 -5.51 1.76 -8.72
N ARG A 26 -5.18 3.06 -8.76
CA ARG A 26 -3.80 3.55 -8.63
C ARG A 26 -3.17 3.17 -7.29
N ALA A 27 -3.88 3.38 -6.18
CA ALA A 27 -3.40 3.04 -4.84
C ALA A 27 -3.21 1.53 -4.66
N ARG A 28 -4.15 0.71 -5.12
CA ARG A 28 -4.05 -0.75 -5.02
C ARG A 28 -2.90 -1.29 -5.88
N THR A 29 -2.69 -0.72 -7.06
CA THR A 29 -1.51 -1.01 -7.89
C THR A 29 -0.20 -0.65 -7.18
N TYR A 30 -0.13 0.53 -6.56
CA TYR A 30 1.05 0.94 -5.82
C TYR A 30 1.38 -0.04 -4.68
N LEU A 31 0.37 -0.45 -3.91
CA LEU A 31 0.55 -1.40 -2.80
C LEU A 31 1.00 -2.79 -3.28
N ASP A 32 0.48 -3.24 -4.43
CA ASP A 32 0.90 -4.50 -5.05
C ASP A 32 2.39 -4.47 -5.41
N VAL A 33 2.78 -3.46 -6.20
CA VAL A 33 4.15 -3.33 -6.73
C VAL A 33 5.17 -3.09 -5.62
N ASN A 34 4.85 -2.27 -4.62
CA ASN A 34 5.82 -1.82 -3.63
C ASN A 34 5.76 -2.57 -2.29
N CYS A 35 4.67 -3.28 -1.99
CA CYS A 35 4.45 -3.86 -0.66
C CYS A 35 4.08 -5.34 -0.67
N ALA A 36 3.33 -5.83 -1.67
CA ALA A 36 2.78 -7.19 -1.65
C ALA A 36 3.84 -8.29 -1.66
N GLN A 37 5.03 -8.03 -2.20
CA GLN A 37 6.16 -8.95 -2.14
C GLN A 37 6.47 -9.44 -0.70
N CYS A 38 6.27 -8.57 0.30
CA CYS A 38 6.48 -8.87 1.72
C CYS A 38 5.15 -9.08 2.48
N HIS A 39 4.07 -8.47 1.99
CA HIS A 39 2.75 -8.46 2.60
C HIS A 39 1.75 -9.26 1.75
N GLN A 40 1.97 -10.57 1.74
CA GLN A 40 1.13 -11.58 1.10
C GLN A 40 1.14 -12.85 1.97
N PRO A 41 0.30 -13.86 1.68
CA PRO A 41 0.35 -15.15 2.37
C PRO A 41 1.75 -15.75 2.30
N ASN A 42 2.23 -16.24 3.44
CA ASN A 42 3.60 -16.74 3.61
C ASN A 42 4.71 -15.70 3.38
N GLY A 43 4.36 -14.41 3.31
CA GLY A 43 5.30 -13.30 3.29
C GLY A 43 6.07 -13.18 4.61
N GLY A 44 7.31 -12.69 4.55
CA GLY A 44 8.24 -12.67 5.69
C GLY A 44 7.93 -11.64 6.78
N THR A 45 6.82 -10.90 6.69
CA THR A 45 6.55 -9.77 7.59
C THR A 45 5.90 -10.18 8.91
N GLY A 46 5.29 -11.38 8.98
CA GLY A 46 4.55 -11.84 10.16
C GLY A 46 3.37 -10.93 10.56
N VAL A 47 2.93 -10.05 9.66
CA VAL A 47 1.71 -9.25 9.79
C VAL A 47 0.66 -9.88 8.90
N ALA A 48 -0.52 -10.15 9.44
CA ALA A 48 -1.61 -10.78 8.70
C ALA A 48 -2.32 -9.77 7.78
N MET A 49 -1.69 -9.46 6.64
CA MET A 49 -2.32 -8.70 5.56
C MET A 49 -1.83 -9.15 4.18
N ASP A 50 -2.69 -8.98 3.18
CA ASP A 50 -2.46 -9.34 1.79
C ASP A 50 -2.72 -8.13 0.90
N LEU A 51 -1.65 -7.56 0.36
CA LEU A 51 -1.66 -6.32 -0.43
C LEU A 51 -1.65 -6.58 -1.94
N ARG A 52 -1.74 -7.84 -2.38
CA ARG A 52 -1.78 -8.18 -3.80
C ARG A 52 -2.97 -7.52 -4.49
N PHE A 53 -2.78 -7.13 -5.76
CA PHE A 53 -3.78 -6.36 -6.50
C PHE A 53 -5.11 -7.11 -6.69
N ASP A 54 -5.06 -8.42 -6.89
CA ASP A 54 -6.20 -9.31 -7.15
C ASP A 54 -7.06 -9.60 -5.91
N ILE A 55 -6.63 -9.16 -4.73
CA ILE A 55 -7.34 -9.40 -3.47
C ILE A 55 -8.42 -8.34 -3.25
N ALA A 56 -9.65 -8.78 -3.03
CA ALA A 56 -10.75 -7.88 -2.69
C ALA A 56 -10.42 -7.04 -1.45
N ALA A 57 -10.84 -5.77 -1.40
CA ALA A 57 -10.47 -4.84 -0.33
C ALA A 57 -10.83 -5.36 1.08
N ASN A 58 -12.00 -6.00 1.22
CA ASN A 58 -12.46 -6.63 2.47
C ASN A 58 -11.70 -7.92 2.83
N ALA A 59 -10.97 -8.52 1.89
CA ALA A 59 -10.18 -9.74 2.10
C ALA A 59 -8.69 -9.45 2.38
N MET A 60 -8.24 -8.19 2.27
CA MET A 60 -6.85 -7.81 2.52
C MET A 60 -6.39 -8.04 3.97
N GLY A 61 -7.33 -8.14 4.92
CA GLY A 61 -7.00 -8.20 6.35
C GLY A 61 -6.39 -6.91 6.92
N ALA A 62 -6.45 -5.80 6.17
CA ALA A 62 -5.82 -4.52 6.52
C ALA A 62 -6.82 -3.43 6.92
N ILE A 63 -7.96 -3.32 6.22
CA ILE A 63 -8.95 -2.28 6.47
C ILE A 63 -9.66 -2.54 7.81
N GLY A 64 -9.60 -1.57 8.73
CA GLY A 64 -10.16 -1.65 10.08
C GLY A 64 -9.38 -2.57 11.03
N ALA A 65 -8.30 -3.20 10.59
CA ALA A 65 -7.53 -4.14 11.40
C ALA A 65 -6.66 -3.43 12.44
N THR A 66 -6.52 -4.01 13.63
CA THR A 66 -5.62 -3.50 14.67
C THR A 66 -4.14 -3.75 14.27
N PRO A 67 -3.24 -2.76 14.38
CA PRO A 67 -1.82 -2.93 14.10
C PRO A 67 -1.15 -3.94 15.04
N GLN A 68 -0.43 -4.90 14.46
CA GLN A 68 0.27 -5.94 15.22
C GLN A 68 1.71 -5.55 15.61
N ARG A 69 2.29 -4.54 14.94
CA ARG A 69 3.67 -4.09 15.13
C ARG A 69 3.76 -2.65 15.68
N GLY A 70 2.91 -2.34 16.64
CA GLY A 70 2.83 -1.02 17.27
C GLY A 70 1.94 -0.04 16.52
N ASP A 71 1.38 0.90 17.27
CA ASP A 71 0.39 1.91 16.86
C ASP A 71 1.01 3.29 16.58
N LEU A 72 2.34 3.42 16.71
CA LEU A 72 3.08 4.68 16.55
C LEU A 72 2.66 5.78 17.54
N GLY A 73 2.02 5.41 18.66
CA GLY A 73 1.46 6.36 19.63
C GLY A 73 0.15 7.00 19.16
N ILE A 74 -0.48 6.48 18.10
CA ILE A 74 -1.74 6.98 17.55
C ILE A 74 -2.90 6.32 18.28
N GLY A 75 -3.75 7.13 18.91
CA GLY A 75 -4.96 6.65 19.58
C GLY A 75 -5.93 6.01 18.59
N GLY A 76 -6.35 4.77 18.85
CA GLY A 76 -7.32 4.06 18.00
C GLY A 76 -6.79 3.62 16.63
N ALA A 77 -5.47 3.63 16.41
CA ALA A 77 -4.87 3.35 15.12
C ALA A 77 -5.33 2.03 14.49
N ARG A 78 -5.50 2.04 13.17
CA ARG A 78 -5.74 0.86 12.34
C ARG A 78 -4.61 0.67 11.32
N ILE A 79 -4.48 -0.54 10.77
CA ILE A 79 -3.55 -0.78 9.64
C ILE A 79 -3.93 0.17 8.49
N ILE A 80 -5.19 0.12 8.07
CA ILE A 80 -5.85 1.13 7.26
C ILE A 80 -7.15 1.52 7.98
N ASP A 81 -7.29 2.79 8.33
CA ASP A 81 -8.51 3.38 8.91
C ASP A 81 -9.29 4.07 7.80
N ALA A 82 -10.45 3.52 7.43
CA ALA A 82 -11.26 4.05 6.33
C ALA A 82 -11.73 5.48 6.65
N GLY A 83 -11.46 6.41 5.73
CA GLY A 83 -11.77 7.83 5.89
C GLY A 83 -10.73 8.64 6.66
N SER A 84 -9.61 8.04 7.10
CA SER A 84 -8.56 8.78 7.81
C SER A 84 -7.16 8.17 7.65
N LYS A 85 -6.36 8.72 6.74
CA LYS A 85 -4.94 8.35 6.60
C LYS A 85 -4.11 8.69 7.83
N GLU A 86 -4.47 9.73 8.58
CA GLU A 86 -3.71 10.15 9.76
C GLU A 86 -3.75 9.13 10.90
N THR A 87 -4.85 8.35 11.00
CA THR A 87 -5.00 7.24 11.96
C THR A 87 -4.62 5.87 11.37
N SER A 88 -4.10 5.84 10.14
CA SER A 88 -3.67 4.64 9.43
C SER A 88 -2.17 4.40 9.57
N VAL A 89 -1.76 3.34 10.27
CA VAL A 89 -0.33 3.06 10.46
C VAL A 89 0.39 2.72 9.17
N LEU A 90 -0.28 2.13 8.16
CA LEU A 90 0.34 1.83 6.88
C LEU A 90 0.85 3.12 6.22
N TRP A 91 -0.01 4.13 6.16
CA TRP A 91 0.31 5.42 5.55
C TRP A 91 1.39 6.18 6.33
N GLN A 92 1.30 6.18 7.67
CA GLN A 92 2.32 6.80 8.52
C GLN A 92 3.71 6.16 8.34
N ARG A 93 3.77 4.84 8.13
CA ARG A 93 5.04 4.15 7.86
C ARG A 93 5.61 4.45 6.48
N MET A 94 4.77 4.71 5.47
CA MET A 94 5.23 5.11 4.14
C MET A 94 5.93 6.49 4.15
N ARG A 95 5.47 7.42 4.99
CA ARG A 95 6.04 8.76 5.13
C ARG A 95 7.15 8.89 6.19
N ALA A 96 7.56 7.79 6.81
CA ALA A 96 8.60 7.80 7.83
C ALA A 96 10.00 7.56 7.22
N LEU A 97 11.02 8.17 7.84
CA LEU A 97 12.44 7.94 7.52
C LEU A 97 13.22 7.33 8.70
N ASP A 98 12.56 7.14 9.84
CA ASP A 98 13.12 6.55 11.05
C ASP A 98 12.97 5.01 11.05
N SER A 99 13.13 4.37 12.21
CA SER A 99 12.99 2.92 12.38
C SER A 99 11.57 2.38 12.10
N ASN A 100 10.56 3.23 11.98
CA ASN A 100 9.19 2.82 11.70
C ASN A 100 8.87 2.71 10.21
N ARG A 101 9.76 3.21 9.35
CA ARG A 101 9.56 3.31 7.90
C ARG A 101 9.22 2.00 7.20
N MET A 102 8.46 2.11 6.12
CA MET A 102 8.22 1.04 5.16
C MET A 102 8.42 1.53 3.71
N PRO A 103 9.16 0.78 2.87
CA PRO A 103 9.92 -0.43 3.22
C PRO A 103 11.09 -0.12 4.18
N PRO A 104 11.54 -1.11 4.99
CA PRO A 104 12.61 -0.91 5.97
C PRO A 104 14.00 -0.75 5.33
N ILE A 105 14.11 -0.99 4.03
CA ILE A 105 15.35 -1.03 3.25
C ILE A 105 15.19 -0.21 1.97
N ALA A 106 16.32 0.07 1.31
CA ALA A 106 16.42 0.51 -0.09
C ALA A 106 16.11 1.99 -0.44
N SER A 107 15.77 2.87 0.51
CA SER A 107 15.64 4.30 0.21
C SER A 107 16.07 5.18 1.37
N HIS A 108 16.49 6.43 1.10
CA HIS A 108 16.65 7.49 2.11
C HIS A 108 15.69 8.66 1.85
N ARG A 109 14.68 8.45 1.00
CA ARG A 109 13.69 9.44 0.59
C ARG A 109 12.29 8.85 0.70
N ILE A 110 11.32 9.73 0.94
CA ILE A 110 9.89 9.41 0.87
C ILE A 110 9.51 9.35 -0.62
N ASP A 111 8.65 8.40 -0.98
CA ASP A 111 7.95 8.40 -2.25
C ASP A 111 6.70 9.27 -2.10
N ASP A 112 6.83 10.56 -2.41
CA ASP A 112 5.78 11.55 -2.17
C ASP A 112 4.54 11.29 -3.03
N GLU A 113 4.69 10.76 -4.24
CA GLU A 113 3.58 10.38 -5.11
C GLU A 113 2.82 9.17 -4.56
N GLY A 114 3.56 8.13 -4.16
CA GLY A 114 2.99 6.94 -3.54
C GLY A 114 2.24 7.25 -2.24
N VAL A 115 2.84 8.08 -1.38
CA VAL A 115 2.21 8.57 -0.14
C VAL A 115 0.94 9.36 -0.42
N THR A 116 0.95 10.24 -1.42
CA THR A 116 -0.22 11.04 -1.80
C THR A 116 -1.35 10.14 -2.28
N VAL A 117 -1.09 9.27 -3.27
CA VAL A 117 -2.13 8.42 -3.87
C VAL A 117 -2.74 7.44 -2.87
N VAL A 118 -1.91 6.81 -2.02
CA VAL A 118 -2.42 5.90 -0.98
C VAL A 118 -3.18 6.68 0.09
N GLY A 119 -2.73 7.87 0.47
CA GLY A 119 -3.41 8.73 1.43
C GLY A 119 -4.80 9.15 0.94
N ASP A 120 -4.89 9.66 -0.28
CA ASP A 120 -6.15 10.10 -0.87
C ASP A 120 -7.13 8.94 -1.06
N TRP A 121 -6.62 7.76 -1.40
CA TRP A 121 -7.44 6.55 -1.43
C TRP A 121 -8.00 6.22 -0.05
N ILE A 122 -7.18 6.19 1.01
CA ILE A 122 -7.62 5.89 2.37
C ILE A 122 -8.67 6.90 2.85
N ASP A 123 -8.47 8.19 2.60
CA ASP A 123 -9.43 9.25 2.97
C ASP A 123 -10.76 9.12 2.21
N SER A 124 -10.78 8.45 1.05
CA SER A 124 -11.97 8.23 0.23
C SER A 124 -12.74 6.92 0.52
N LEU A 125 -12.16 6.01 1.32
CA LEU A 125 -12.78 4.75 1.74
C LEU A 125 -13.95 4.98 2.71
#